data_AF-A0A7S3V135-F1
#
_entry.id   AF-A0A7S3V135-F1
#
_cell.length_a   1.000
_cell.length_b   1.000
_cell.length_c   1.000
_cell.angle_alpha   90.00
_cell.angle_beta   90.00
_cell.angle_gamma   90.00
#
_symmetry.space_group_name_H-M   'P 1'
#
loop_
_entity.id
_entity.type
_entity.pdbx_description
1 polymer ?
#
loop_
_entity_poly.entity_id
_entity_poly.type
_entity_poly.pdbx_seq_one_letter_code
_entity_poly.pdbx_strand_id
1 'polypeptide(L)'
;MNNPKQVGEQFIAQYYGMFDTNRAQCLQFFSDASTYSFEGETCKGKQAIGNKLSSLNIPAGTKRTVSTKDVQPSAVGQGAIVLFVTGEWGGQLYQETFQLVPTGNSYYVHNGIFRVGNNNPFNSPPEATDVSKAFIQHYFTTYDTNRENLASLYRQVFLSHLII
;
A
#
# COMPACT_ATOMS: atom_id res chain seq x y z
N MET A 1 -22.53 -0.03 -4.45
CA MET A 1 -21.07 -0.06 -4.28
C MET A 1 -20.77 -0.81 -3.00
N ASN A 2 -19.78 -1.71 -3.01
CA ASN A 2 -19.42 -2.47 -1.80
C ASN A 2 -18.85 -1.51 -0.75
N ASN A 3 -19.14 -1.75 0.53
CA ASN A 3 -18.60 -0.95 1.63
C ASN A 3 -17.07 -1.11 1.67
N PRO A 4 -16.26 -0.04 1.52
CA PRO A 4 -14.81 -0.15 1.45
C PRO A 4 -14.19 -0.88 2.63
N LYS A 5 -14.69 -0.62 3.85
CA LYS A 5 -14.21 -1.27 5.07
C LYS A 5 -14.41 -2.79 5.02
N GLN A 6 -15.59 -3.23 4.60
CA GLN A 6 -15.88 -4.67 4.48
C GLN A 6 -15.01 -5.35 3.43
N VAL A 7 -14.83 -4.71 2.27
CA VAL A 7 -13.94 -5.23 1.21
C VAL A 7 -12.50 -5.33 1.71
N GLY A 8 -12.01 -4.27 2.37
CA GLY A 8 -10.66 -4.24 2.93
C GLY A 8 -10.43 -5.33 3.99
N GLU A 9 -11.37 -5.49 4.92
CA GLU A 9 -11.29 -6.51 5.97
C GLU A 9 -11.30 -7.94 5.41
N GLN A 10 -12.16 -8.22 4.43
CA GLN A 10 -12.19 -9.50 3.75
C GLN A 10 -10.91 -9.78 2.97
N PHE A 11 -10.42 -8.78 2.22
CA PHE A 11 -9.15 -8.89 1.49
C PHE A 11 -7.99 -9.20 2.44
N ILE A 12 -7.84 -8.46 3.54
CA ILE A 12 -6.76 -8.67 4.52
C ILE A 12 -6.79 -10.09 5.06
N ALA A 13 -7.97 -10.58 5.47
CA ALA A 13 -8.12 -11.94 5.99
C ALA A 13 -7.74 -13.01 4.96
N GLN A 14 -8.20 -12.87 3.72
CA GLN A 14 -7.90 -13.83 2.65
C GLN A 14 -6.44 -13.78 2.21
N TYR A 15 -5.92 -12.59 1.93
CA TYR A 15 -4.55 -12.38 1.45
C TYR A 15 -3.54 -12.92 2.45
N TYR A 16 -3.68 -12.59 3.73
CA TYR A 16 -2.76 -13.05 4.78
C TYR A 16 -2.92 -14.53 5.12
N GLY A 17 -4.15 -15.04 5.12
CA GLY A 17 -4.40 -16.47 5.23
C GLY A 17 -3.66 -17.25 4.14
N MET A 18 -3.75 -16.82 2.89
CA MET A 18 -3.04 -17.45 1.77
C MET A 18 -1.54 -17.22 1.84
N PHE A 19 -1.07 -16.02 2.16
CA PHE A 19 0.38 -15.73 2.19
C PHE A 19 1.11 -16.62 3.20
N ASP A 20 0.49 -16.90 4.33
CA ASP A 20 1.08 -17.68 5.43
C ASP A 20 0.84 -19.20 5.32
N THR A 21 0.06 -19.66 4.33
CA THR A 21 -0.26 -21.10 4.15
C THR A 21 0.05 -21.61 2.74
N ASN A 22 -0.26 -20.84 1.71
CA ASN A 22 -0.04 -21.17 0.31
C ASN A 22 0.23 -19.90 -0.51
N ARG A 23 1.45 -19.38 -0.40
CA ARG A 23 1.86 -18.11 -1.02
C ARG A 23 1.71 -18.07 -2.54
N ALA A 24 1.80 -19.22 -3.21
CA ALA A 24 1.55 -19.31 -4.65
C ALA A 24 0.12 -18.89 -5.02
N GLN A 25 -0.85 -19.07 -4.13
CA GLN A 25 -2.23 -18.62 -4.37
C GLN A 25 -2.39 -17.09 -4.25
N CYS A 26 -1.44 -16.37 -3.66
CA CYS A 26 -1.51 -14.90 -3.60
C CYS A 26 -1.47 -14.25 -4.99
N LEU A 27 -0.95 -14.93 -6.01
CA LEU A 27 -0.97 -14.43 -7.39
C LEU A 27 -2.39 -14.10 -7.89
N GLN A 28 -3.43 -14.70 -7.32
CA GLN A 28 -4.82 -14.41 -7.70
C GLN A 28 -5.24 -12.96 -7.42
N PHE A 29 -4.60 -12.29 -6.45
CA PHE A 29 -4.90 -10.91 -6.09
C PHE A 29 -4.20 -9.88 -7.00
N PHE A 30 -3.26 -10.32 -7.84
CA PHE A 30 -2.46 -9.45 -8.69
C PHE A 30 -2.83 -9.56 -10.17
N SER A 31 -2.54 -8.50 -10.91
CA SER A 31 -2.66 -8.39 -12.37
C SER A 31 -1.35 -7.93 -12.99
N ASP A 32 -1.29 -7.84 -14.32
CA ASP A 32 -0.11 -7.33 -15.03
C ASP A 32 0.11 -5.82 -14.81
N ALA A 33 -0.92 -5.11 -14.36
CA ALA A 33 -0.83 -3.70 -13.97
C ALA A 33 -0.30 -3.51 -12.54
N SER A 34 -0.17 -4.57 -11.75
CA SER A 34 0.22 -4.49 -10.35
C SER A 34 1.69 -4.08 -10.18
N THR A 35 1.97 -3.25 -9.18
CA THR A 35 3.33 -2.97 -8.69
C THR A 35 3.44 -3.35 -7.22
N TYR A 36 4.46 -4.12 -6.85
CA TYR A 36 4.68 -4.55 -5.48
C TYR A 36 6.11 -4.26 -5.04
N SER A 37 6.26 -3.65 -3.87
CA SER A 37 7.55 -3.40 -3.24
C SER A 37 7.65 -4.20 -1.95
N PHE A 38 8.73 -4.97 -1.78
CA PHE A 38 8.99 -5.76 -0.58
C PHE A 38 10.40 -5.45 -0.08
N GLU A 39 10.52 -4.86 1.11
CA GLU A 39 11.81 -4.53 1.73
C GLU A 39 12.73 -3.69 0.82
N GLY A 40 12.13 -2.77 0.05
CA GLY A 40 12.87 -1.86 -0.84
C GLY A 40 13.11 -2.39 -2.26
N GLU A 41 12.80 -3.66 -2.55
CA GLU A 41 12.82 -4.18 -3.92
C GLU A 41 11.44 -4.06 -4.57
N THR A 42 11.38 -3.42 -5.74
CA THR A 42 10.14 -3.21 -6.48
C THR A 42 10.06 -4.12 -7.71
N CYS A 43 8.90 -4.76 -7.90
CA CYS A 43 8.59 -5.60 -9.04
C CYS A 43 7.24 -5.21 -9.65
N LYS A 44 7.09 -5.40 -10.97
CA LYS A 44 5.89 -5.02 -11.72
C LYS A 44 5.36 -6.21 -12.50
N GLY A 45 4.04 -6.37 -12.47
CA GLY A 45 3.31 -7.42 -13.15
C GLY A 45 3.24 -8.72 -12.35
N LYS A 46 2.15 -9.46 -12.58
CA LYS A 46 1.78 -10.67 -11.82
C LYS A 46 2.90 -11.71 -11.77
N GLN A 47 3.60 -11.93 -12.88
CA GLN A 47 4.68 -12.91 -12.96
C GLN A 47 5.87 -12.52 -12.07
N ALA A 48 6.36 -11.28 -12.18
CA ALA A 48 7.50 -10.82 -11.39
C ALA A 48 7.17 -10.81 -9.88
N ILE A 49 5.95 -10.40 -9.53
CA ILE A 49 5.44 -10.48 -8.16
C ILE A 49 5.43 -11.92 -7.67
N GLY A 50 4.92 -12.86 -8.48
CA GLY A 50 4.91 -14.28 -8.12
C GLY A 50 6.30 -14.84 -7.87
N ASN A 51 7.28 -14.49 -8.71
CA ASN A 51 8.67 -14.87 -8.51
C ASN A 51 9.23 -14.29 -7.20
N LYS A 52 9.00 -12.99 -6.93
CA LYS A 52 9.43 -12.34 -5.70
C LYS A 52 8.82 -12.99 -4.46
N LEU A 53 7.52 -13.27 -4.47
CA LEU A 53 6.85 -13.95 -3.36
C LEU A 53 7.38 -15.37 -3.14
N SER A 54 7.68 -16.09 -4.21
CA SER A 54 8.22 -17.46 -4.15
C SER A 54 9.66 -17.51 -3.67
N SER A 55 10.44 -16.44 -3.89
CA SER A 55 11.83 -16.34 -3.42
C SER A 55 11.97 -15.96 -1.94
N LEU A 56 10.87 -15.63 -1.26
CA LEU A 56 10.91 -15.25 0.14
C LEU A 56 11.15 -16.49 1.02
N ASN A 57 12.33 -16.55 1.64
CA ASN A 57 12.73 -17.59 2.57
C ASN A 57 12.12 -17.37 3.96
N ILE A 58 10.80 -17.54 4.06
CA ILE A 58 10.07 -17.41 5.32
C ILE A 58 9.96 -18.80 5.96
N PRO A 59 10.36 -18.98 7.22
CA PRO A 59 10.24 -20.25 7.91
C PRO A 59 8.80 -20.80 7.88
N ALA A 60 8.68 -22.12 7.73
CA ALA A 60 7.37 -22.76 7.75
C ALA A 60 6.68 -22.50 9.09
N GLY A 61 5.40 -22.12 9.04
CA GLY A 61 4.61 -21.82 10.24
C GLY A 61 4.79 -20.41 10.80
N THR A 62 5.62 -19.54 10.22
CA THR A 62 5.64 -18.12 10.58
C THR A 62 4.29 -17.49 10.25
N LYS A 63 3.52 -17.18 11.28
CA LYS A 63 2.21 -16.53 11.18
C LYS A 63 2.34 -15.03 11.44
N ARG A 64 1.58 -14.26 10.69
CA ARG A 64 1.40 -12.84 10.99
C ARG A 64 0.19 -12.62 11.87
N THR A 65 0.26 -11.58 12.68
CA THR A 65 -0.88 -11.00 13.39
C THR A 65 -1.16 -9.62 12.80
N VAL A 66 -2.42 -9.22 12.79
CA VAL A 66 -2.83 -7.86 12.41
C VAL A 66 -3.08 -7.10 13.70
N SER A 67 -2.34 -6.01 13.92
CA SER A 67 -2.49 -5.15 15.09
C SER A 67 -3.45 -4.01 14.80
N THR A 68 -3.20 -3.25 13.73
CA THR A 68 -4.09 -2.17 13.29
C THR A 68 -4.32 -2.24 11.78
N LYS A 69 -5.43 -1.66 11.34
CA LYS A 69 -5.75 -1.52 9.93
C LYS A 69 -6.60 -0.28 9.71
N ASP A 70 -6.27 0.46 8.66
CA ASP A 70 -7.03 1.60 8.16
C ASP A 70 -7.51 1.28 6.75
N VAL A 71 -8.76 1.68 6.46
CA VAL A 71 -9.39 1.46 5.16
C VAL A 71 -10.04 2.74 4.69
N GLN A 72 -9.62 3.23 3.53
CA GLN A 72 -10.11 4.49 2.96
C GLN A 72 -10.58 4.30 1.52
N PRO A 73 -11.70 4.92 1.10
CA PRO A 73 -11.98 5.07 -0.32
C PRO A 73 -10.93 5.98 -0.97
N SER A 74 -10.52 5.65 -2.18
CA SER A 74 -9.62 6.48 -3.00
C SER A 74 -10.41 7.28 -4.04
N ALA A 75 -9.90 8.45 -4.38
CA ALA A 75 -10.47 9.29 -5.44
C ALA A 75 -10.21 8.75 -6.87
N VAL A 76 -9.27 7.81 -7.03
CA VAL A 76 -8.89 7.26 -8.33
C VAL A 76 -9.72 6.01 -8.63
N GLY A 77 -10.37 5.95 -9.80
CA GLY A 77 -11.04 4.75 -10.29
C GLY A 77 -12.28 4.33 -9.49
N GLN A 78 -13.38 5.10 -9.59
CA GLN A 78 -14.79 4.79 -9.22
C GLN A 78 -15.02 3.73 -8.11
N GLY A 79 -14.24 3.75 -7.03
CA GLY A 79 -14.34 2.75 -5.95
C GLY A 79 -13.07 2.02 -5.58
N ALA A 80 -11.88 2.49 -5.99
CA ALA A 80 -10.62 2.00 -5.43
C ALA A 80 -10.53 2.26 -3.93
N ILE A 81 -9.73 1.43 -3.25
CA ILE A 81 -9.62 1.40 -1.79
C ILE A 81 -8.14 1.42 -1.44
N VAL A 82 -7.76 2.26 -0.48
CA VAL A 82 -6.42 2.23 0.13
C VAL A 82 -6.54 1.55 1.49
N LEU A 83 -5.61 0.63 1.74
CA LEU A 83 -5.47 -0.09 2.99
C LEU A 83 -4.10 0.20 3.57
N PHE A 84 -4.02 0.44 4.87
CA PHE A 84 -2.77 0.44 5.62
C PHE A 84 -2.90 -0.55 6.77
N VAL A 85 -1.94 -1.44 6.91
CA VAL A 85 -1.97 -2.52 7.91
C VAL A 85 -0.67 -2.50 8.68
N THR A 86 -0.76 -2.64 10.00
CA THR A 86 0.41 -2.89 10.85
C THR A 86 0.21 -4.18 11.64
N GLY A 87 1.30 -4.83 11.99
CA GLY A 87 1.23 -6.06 12.75
C GLY A 87 2.59 -6.62 13.12
N GLU A 88 2.59 -7.87 13.56
CA GLU A 88 3.81 -8.63 13.84
C GLU A 88 3.89 -9.86 12.93
N TRP A 89 5.08 -10.18 12.45
CA TRP A 89 5.35 -11.38 11.68
C TRP A 89 6.68 -11.99 12.11
N GLY A 90 6.62 -13.18 12.74
CA GLY A 90 7.82 -13.87 13.22
C GLY A 90 8.62 -13.07 14.25
N GLY A 91 7.97 -12.32 15.14
CA GLY A 91 8.62 -11.49 16.15
C GLY A 91 9.08 -10.11 15.67
N GLN A 92 8.79 -9.73 14.42
CA GLN A 92 9.16 -8.42 13.88
C GLN A 92 7.91 -7.61 13.50
N LEU A 93 7.95 -6.30 13.79
CA LEU A 93 6.89 -5.39 13.36
C LEU A 93 6.93 -5.20 11.85
N TYR A 94 5.79 -5.39 11.19
CA TYR A 94 5.61 -5.10 9.78
C TYR A 94 4.54 -4.02 9.58
N GLN A 95 4.63 -3.40 8.41
CA GLN A 95 3.65 -2.48 7.89
C GLN A 95 3.46 -2.74 6.40
N GLU A 96 2.21 -2.68 5.95
CA GLU A 96 1.88 -2.97 4.57
C GLU A 96 0.74 -2.09 4.08
N THR A 97 0.97 -1.42 2.95
CA THR A 97 -0.05 -0.62 2.26
C THR A 97 -0.51 -1.36 1.03
N PHE A 98 -1.82 -1.34 0.75
CA PHE A 98 -2.39 -1.81 -0.50
C PHE A 98 -3.27 -0.75 -1.14
N GLN A 99 -3.27 -0.68 -2.47
CA GLN A 99 -4.33 -0.07 -3.25
C GLN A 99 -5.10 -1.18 -3.97
N LEU A 100 -6.38 -1.34 -3.66
CA LEU A 100 -7.29 -2.22 -4.37
C LEU A 100 -8.04 -1.44 -5.45
N VAL A 101 -8.07 -1.95 -6.67
CA VAL A 101 -8.80 -1.34 -7.79
C VAL A 101 -9.89 -2.31 -8.26
N PRO A 102 -11.13 -1.83 -8.50
CA PRO A 102 -12.21 -2.66 -9.00
C PRO A 102 -11.87 -3.30 -10.36
N THR A 103 -12.28 -4.56 -10.55
CA THR A 103 -12.23 -5.27 -11.82
C THR A 103 -13.48 -6.15 -11.94
N GLY A 104 -14.44 -5.72 -12.76
CA GLY A 104 -15.78 -6.32 -12.81
C GLY A 104 -16.45 -6.31 -11.43
N ASN A 105 -16.77 -7.49 -10.91
CA ASN A 105 -17.40 -7.67 -9.60
C ASN A 105 -16.40 -7.94 -8.46
N SER A 106 -15.10 -7.81 -8.71
CA SER A 106 -14.03 -8.09 -7.76
C SER A 106 -13.04 -6.93 -7.66
N TYR A 107 -11.96 -7.13 -6.91
CA TYR A 107 -10.85 -6.21 -6.76
C TYR A 107 -9.52 -6.92 -7.04
N TYR A 108 -8.55 -6.17 -7.54
CA TYR A 108 -7.16 -6.61 -7.59
C TYR A 108 -6.26 -5.59 -6.89
N VAL A 109 -5.09 -6.04 -6.44
CA VAL A 109 -4.05 -5.19 -5.84
C VAL A 109 -3.33 -4.46 -6.95
N HIS A 110 -3.55 -3.15 -7.07
CA HIS A 110 -2.82 -2.31 -8.03
C HIS A 110 -1.44 -1.92 -7.49
N ASN A 111 -1.37 -1.52 -6.22
CA ASN A 111 -0.10 -1.26 -5.53
C ASN A 111 -0.06 -2.03 -4.22
N GLY A 112 1.11 -2.55 -3.86
CA GLY A 112 1.41 -3.04 -2.52
C GLY A 112 2.81 -2.64 -2.09
N ILE A 113 2.98 -2.23 -0.83
CA ILE A 113 4.28 -1.85 -0.27
C ILE A 113 4.40 -2.50 1.09
N PHE A 114 5.33 -3.45 1.23
CA PHE A 114 5.62 -4.16 2.46
C PHE A 114 6.96 -3.72 3.03
N ARG A 115 6.97 -3.44 4.34
CA ARG A 115 8.18 -3.09 5.10
C ARG A 115 8.18 -3.80 6.46
N VAL A 116 9.35 -4.21 6.91
CA VAL A 116 9.65 -4.68 8.26
C VAL A 116 10.61 -3.70 8.92
N GLY A 117 10.32 -3.33 10.16
CA GLY A 117 11.09 -2.33 10.90
C GLY A 117 11.26 -1.01 10.14
N ASN A 118 12.33 -0.27 10.47
CA ASN A 118 12.59 1.08 9.97
C ASN A 118 13.89 1.21 9.14
N ASN A 119 14.67 0.14 9.00
CA ASN A 119 16.00 0.17 8.38
C ASN A 119 15.95 -0.16 6.89
N ASN A 120 15.14 0.61 6.17
CA ASN A 120 14.72 0.27 4.82
C ASN A 120 15.12 1.43 3.89
N PRO A 121 15.85 1.17 2.78
CA PRO A 121 16.32 2.27 1.94
C PRO A 121 15.14 2.99 1.30
N PHE A 122 15.37 4.27 0.98
CA PHE A 122 14.43 5.06 0.19
C PHE A 122 14.19 4.36 -1.15
N ASN A 123 12.95 3.92 -1.36
CA ASN A 123 12.57 3.14 -2.54
C ASN A 123 11.66 4.00 -3.41
N SER A 124 12.26 4.56 -4.46
CA SER A 124 11.59 5.34 -5.48
C SER A 124 12.09 4.88 -6.85
N PRO A 125 11.25 4.90 -7.89
CA PRO A 125 11.73 4.80 -9.25
C PRO A 125 12.85 5.83 -9.51
N PRO A 126 13.91 5.47 -10.25
CA PRO A 126 15.03 6.37 -10.54
C PRO A 126 14.56 7.73 -11.08
N GLU A 127 13.60 7.72 -12.01
CA GLU A 127 13.03 8.90 -12.64
C GLU A 127 12.28 9.83 -11.68
N ALA A 128 11.82 9.33 -10.54
CA ALA A 128 11.08 10.08 -9.53
C ALA A 128 11.91 10.37 -8.27
N THR A 129 13.16 9.90 -8.20
CA THR A 129 13.93 9.92 -6.94
C THR A 129 14.24 11.34 -6.49
N ASP A 130 14.74 12.19 -7.38
CA ASP A 130 15.15 13.54 -7.03
C ASP A 130 13.97 14.42 -6.63
N VAL A 131 12.87 14.36 -7.41
CA VAL A 131 11.64 15.09 -7.08
C VAL A 131 11.01 14.60 -5.78
N SER A 132 11.02 13.29 -5.51
CA SER A 132 10.47 12.74 -4.26
C SER A 132 11.30 13.16 -3.04
N LYS A 133 12.63 13.11 -3.15
CA LYS A 133 13.53 13.60 -2.09
C LYS A 133 13.35 15.09 -1.84
N ALA A 134 13.31 15.89 -2.90
CA ALA A 134 13.10 17.34 -2.80
C ALA A 134 11.76 17.67 -2.13
N PHE A 135 10.69 16.99 -2.51
CA PHE A 135 9.37 17.16 -1.90
C PHE A 135 9.37 16.81 -0.41
N ILE A 136 9.90 15.64 -0.04
CA ILE A 136 9.98 15.19 1.36
C ILE A 136 10.79 16.17 2.19
N GLN A 137 11.96 16.57 1.70
CA GLN A 137 12.81 17.54 2.39
C GLN A 137 12.08 18.87 2.59
N HIS A 138 11.45 19.40 1.53
CA HIS A 138 10.70 20.64 1.61
C HIS A 138 9.55 20.54 2.61
N TYR A 139 8.73 19.49 2.52
CA TYR A 139 7.59 19.28 3.40
C TYR A 139 8.00 19.24 4.88
N PHE A 140 8.97 18.41 5.24
CA PHE A 140 9.39 18.28 6.64
C PHE A 140 10.12 19.51 7.16
N THR A 141 10.94 20.16 6.32
CA THR A 141 11.56 21.45 6.68
C THR A 141 10.49 22.49 7.00
N THR A 142 9.47 22.63 6.15
CA THR A 142 8.36 23.55 6.38
C THR A 142 7.54 23.14 7.61
N TYR A 143 7.28 21.84 7.81
CA TYR A 143 6.57 21.35 9.01
C TYR A 143 7.30 21.67 10.32
N ASP A 144 8.63 21.64 10.33
CA ASP A 144 9.41 21.91 11.54
C ASP A 144 9.62 23.41 11.78
N THR A 145 9.74 24.20 10.72
CA THR A 145 10.12 25.62 10.81
C THR A 145 8.97 26.61 10.65
N ASN A 146 7.93 26.25 9.89
CA ASN A 146 6.79 27.12 9.57
C ASN A 146 5.58 26.31 9.09
N ARG A 147 4.86 25.68 10.03
CA ARG A 147 3.71 24.80 9.73
C ARG A 147 2.59 25.49 8.94
N GLU A 148 2.36 26.78 9.17
CA GLU A 148 1.31 27.54 8.49
C GLU A 148 1.53 27.58 6.98
N ASN A 149 2.78 27.59 6.54
CA ASN A 149 3.14 27.59 5.12
C ASN A 149 2.88 26.25 4.42
N LEU A 150 2.59 25.16 5.13
CA LEU A 150 2.18 23.90 4.49
C LEU A 150 0.86 24.04 3.72
N ALA A 151 0.02 25.01 4.07
CA ALA A 151 -1.22 25.29 3.36
C ALA A 151 -1.00 25.55 1.86
N SER A 152 0.17 26.09 1.48
CA SER A 152 0.55 26.31 0.07
C SER A 152 0.76 25.03 -0.73
N LEU A 153 1.06 23.91 -0.05
CA LEU A 153 1.27 22.60 -0.68
C LEU A 153 -0.05 21.83 -0.88
N TYR A 154 -1.12 22.25 -0.21
CA TYR A 154 -2.43 21.62 -0.34
C TYR A 154 -3.22 22.25 -1.49
N ARG A 155 -3.93 21.41 -2.24
CA ARG A 155 -4.83 21.90 -3.29
C ARG A 155 -5.94 22.74 -2.62
N GLN A 156 -6.07 24.01 -2.99
CA GLN A 156 -7.26 24.78 -2.62
C GLN A 156 -8.47 24.14 -3.32
N VAL A 157 -9.30 23.44 -2.55
CA VAL A 157 -10.59 22.99 -3.04
C VAL A 157 -11.53 24.18 -2.90
N PHE A 158 -11.76 24.91 -3.99
CA PHE A 158 -12.88 25.86 -4.04
C PHE A 158 -14.17 25.04 -3.90
N LEU A 159 -14.85 25.17 -2.76
CA LEU A 159 -16.25 24.78 -2.61
C LEU A 159 -17.06 25.72 -3.51
N SER A 160 -17.17 25.39 -4.79
CA SER A 160 -18.10 26.04 -5.68
C SER A 160 -19.47 25.36 -5.54
N HIS A 161 -20.48 26.19 -5.25
CA HIS A 161 -21.93 25.94 -5.32
C HIS A 161 -22.63 25.38 -4.07
N LEU A 162 -22.92 26.29 -3.13
CA LEU A 162 -24.27 26.36 -2.57
C LEU A 162 -24.95 27.58 -3.23
N ILE A 163 -25.72 27.33 -4.30
CA ILE A 163 -26.72 28.30 -4.75
C ILE A 163 -27.98 27.98 -3.93
N ILE A 164 -28.53 29.03 -3.30
CA ILE A 164 -29.80 29.02 -2.54
C ILE A 164 -30.94 28.57 -3.45
#